data_AF-A0A8T4DUB1-F1
#
_entry.id   AF-A0A8T4DUB1-F1
#
_cell.length_a   1.000
_cell.length_b   1.000
_cell.length_c   1.000
_cell.angle_alpha   90.00
_cell.angle_beta   90.00
_cell.angle_gamma   90.00
#
_symmetry.space_group_name_H-M   'P 1'
#
loop_
_entity.id
_entity.type
_entity.pdbx_description
1 polymer ?
#
loop_
_entity_poly.entity_id
_entity_poly.type
_entity_poly.pdbx_seq_one_letter_code
_entity_poly.pdbx_strand_id
1 'polypeptide(L)'
;MGRTRVQKKSDVLSASEIGQYTYCSVAWFLQRCGYEAESLSLETGKQVHTDLGERIDGFSRRMRSARWSALFGLLIFFIGFLLFLFEVIL
;
A
#
# COMPACT_ATOMS: atom_id res chain seq x y z
N MET A 1 -17.34 -26.66 25.13
CA MET A 1 -17.76 -26.45 23.72
C MET A 1 -18.41 -25.08 23.61
N GLY A 2 -17.63 -24.05 23.28
CA GLY A 2 -18.11 -22.68 23.18
C GLY A 2 -18.93 -22.48 21.91
N ARG A 3 -20.11 -21.87 22.02
CA ARG A 3 -20.94 -21.47 20.87
C ARG A 3 -20.19 -20.37 20.10
N THR A 4 -19.59 -20.69 18.96
CA THR A 4 -19.11 -19.70 18.01
C THR A 4 -20.32 -19.01 17.38
N ARG A 5 -20.44 -17.69 17.57
CA ARG A 5 -21.43 -16.88 16.85
C ARG A 5 -21.08 -16.94 15.37
N VAL A 6 -21.87 -17.66 14.59
CA VAL A 6 -21.77 -17.69 13.13
C VAL A 6 -22.15 -16.30 12.61
N GLN A 7 -21.16 -15.43 12.38
CA GLN A 7 -21.39 -14.20 11.63
C GLN A 7 -21.54 -14.56 10.16
N LYS A 8 -22.69 -14.23 9.59
CA LYS A 8 -22.92 -14.34 8.15
C LYS A 8 -21.98 -13.35 7.44
N LYS A 9 -20.93 -13.85 6.77
CA LYS A 9 -20.02 -13.01 5.97
C LYS A 9 -20.76 -12.32 4.83
N SER A 10 -20.35 -11.09 4.51
CA SER A 10 -20.90 -10.28 3.42
C SER A 10 -20.69 -10.93 2.05
N ASP A 11 -21.44 -10.48 1.04
CA ASP A 11 -21.29 -10.94 -0.36
C ASP A 11 -20.02 -10.41 -1.05
N VAL A 12 -19.16 -9.67 -0.33
CA VAL A 12 -17.88 -9.19 -0.83
C VAL A 12 -16.79 -10.20 -0.51
N LEU A 13 -16.07 -10.66 -1.53
CA LEU A 13 -14.92 -11.56 -1.38
C LEU A 13 -13.62 -10.77 -1.22
N SER A 14 -12.83 -11.13 -0.21
CA SER A 14 -11.44 -10.66 -0.07
C SER A 14 -10.48 -11.44 -0.97
N ALA A 15 -9.30 -10.87 -1.24
CA ALA A 15 -8.23 -11.56 -1.98
C ALA A 15 -7.83 -12.89 -1.30
N SER A 16 -7.78 -12.91 0.03
CA SER A 16 -7.49 -14.11 0.81
C SER A 16 -8.55 -15.19 0.64
N GLU A 17 -9.83 -14.82 0.50
CA GLU A 17 -10.92 -15.78 0.26
C GLU A 17 -10.86 -16.39 -1.14
N ILE A 18 -10.48 -15.59 -2.15
CA ILE A 18 -10.26 -16.10 -3.51
C ILE A 18 -9.11 -17.10 -3.52
N GLY A 19 -8.01 -16.77 -2.84
CA GLY A 19 -6.86 -17.68 -2.66
C GLY A 19 -7.26 -18.96 -1.93
N GLN A 20 -8.01 -18.85 -0.84
CA GLN A 20 -8.48 -19.99 -0.06
C GLN A 20 -9.39 -20.90 -0.87
N TYR A 21 -10.32 -20.33 -1.65
CA TYR A 21 -11.22 -21.11 -2.51
C TYR A 21 -10.43 -21.89 -3.58
N THR A 22 -9.46 -21.20 -4.20
CA THR A 22 -8.58 -21.80 -5.22
C THR A 22 -7.72 -22.92 -4.65
N TYR A 23 -7.26 -22.77 -3.41
CA TYR A 23 -6.48 -23.80 -2.70
C TYR A 23 -7.36 -24.96 -2.22
N CYS A 24 -8.47 -24.67 -1.53
CA CYS A 24 -9.43 -25.64 -1.01
C CYS A 24 -10.81 -24.99 -0.80
N SER A 25 -11.73 -25.29 -1.72
CA SER A 25 -13.12 -24.80 -1.68
C SER A 25 -13.89 -25.21 -0.42
N VAL A 26 -13.62 -26.40 0.13
CA VAL A 26 -14.24 -26.87 1.38
C VAL A 26 -13.77 -26.04 2.57
N ALA A 27 -12.47 -25.75 2.66
CA ALA A 27 -11.93 -24.92 3.73
C ALA A 27 -12.48 -23.48 3.65
N TRP A 28 -12.59 -22.92 2.44
CA TRP A 28 -13.26 -21.64 2.21
C TRP A 28 -14.72 -21.65 2.70
N PHE A 29 -15.49 -22.70 2.39
CA PHE A 29 -16.88 -22.83 2.82
C PHE A 29 -17.00 -22.89 4.34
N LEU A 30 -16.17 -23.72 5.01
CA LEU A 30 -16.12 -23.78 6.46
C LEU A 30 -15.78 -22.42 7.08
N GLN A 31 -14.86 -21.68 6.48
CA GLN A 31 -14.54 -20.34 6.91
C GLN A 31 -15.73 -19.38 6.81
N ARG A 32 -16.56 -19.49 5.76
CA ARG A 32 -17.82 -18.73 5.64
C ARG A 32 -18.89 -19.17 6.64
N CYS A 33 -18.83 -20.42 7.12
CA CYS A 33 -19.66 -20.92 8.22
C CYS A 33 -19.18 -20.46 9.60
N GLY A 34 -18.11 -19.66 9.69
CA GLY A 34 -17.60 -19.10 10.94
C GLY A 34 -16.50 -19.93 11.61
N TYR A 35 -15.90 -20.89 10.91
CA TYR A 35 -14.72 -21.60 11.38
C TYR A 35 -13.46 -20.79 11.05
N GLU A 36 -12.77 -20.28 12.06
CA GLU A 36 -11.53 -19.52 11.85
C GLU A 36 -10.36 -20.47 11.59
N ALA A 37 -9.56 -20.14 10.58
CA ALA A 37 -8.33 -20.87 10.31
C ALA A 37 -7.23 -20.35 11.24
N GLU A 38 -6.61 -21.25 12.01
CA GLU A 38 -5.44 -20.91 12.81
C GLU A 38 -4.18 -21.04 11.96
N SER A 39 -3.34 -19.99 11.99
CA SER A 39 -2.03 -20.02 11.36
C SER A 39 -1.04 -19.23 12.20
N LEU A 40 0.07 -19.87 12.55
CA LEU A 40 1.17 -19.26 13.29
C LEU A 40 1.82 -18.10 12.51
N SER A 41 1.72 -18.11 11.19
CA SER A 41 2.35 -17.12 10.30
C SER A 41 1.42 -15.98 9.89
N LEU A 42 0.13 -16.02 10.26
CA LEU A 42 -0.85 -15.03 9.84
C LEU A 42 -0.46 -13.62 10.33
N GLU A 43 -0.08 -13.51 11.60
CA GLU A 43 0.23 -12.22 12.21
C GLU A 43 1.53 -11.64 11.66
N THR A 44 2.54 -12.49 11.46
CA THR A 44 3.77 -12.11 10.76
C THR A 44 3.49 -11.61 9.34
N GLY A 45 2.62 -12.30 8.59
CA GLY A 45 2.22 -11.87 7.25
C GLY A 45 1.55 -10.50 7.25
N LYS A 46 0.65 -10.23 8.20
CA LYS A 46 0.02 -8.90 8.36
C LYS A 46 1.04 -7.81 8.66
N GLN A 47 1.98 -8.08 9.57
CA GLN A 47 3.04 -7.12 9.91
C GLN A 47 3.89 -6.76 8.68
N VAL A 48 4.26 -7.76 7.87
CA VAL A 48 5.01 -7.52 6.63
C VAL A 48 4.21 -6.68 5.64
N HIS A 49 2.91 -6.94 5.48
CA HIS A 49 2.05 -6.11 4.63
C HIS A 49 1.97 -4.66 5.10
N THR A 50 1.83 -4.43 6.40
CA THR A 50 1.79 -3.09 6.99
C THR A 50 3.12 -2.35 6.78
N ASP A 51 4.25 -2.97 7.11
CA ASP A 51 5.59 -2.38 6.93
C ASP A 51 5.87 -2.04 5.46
N LEU A 52 5.51 -2.94 4.54
CA LEU A 52 5.64 -2.67 3.10
C LEU A 52 4.77 -1.49 2.67
N GLY A 53 3.53 -1.41 3.15
CA GLY A 53 2.63 -0.28 2.88
C GLY A 53 3.22 1.05 3.34
N GLU A 54 3.72 1.11 4.57
CA GLU A 54 4.34 2.32 5.13
C GLU A 54 5.58 2.76 4.32
N ARG A 55 6.41 1.81 3.86
CA ARG A 55 7.57 2.10 3.02
C ARG A 55 7.18 2.65 1.66
N ILE A 56 6.16 2.08 1.01
CA ILE A 56 5.65 2.54 -0.29
C ILE A 56 5.09 3.97 -0.16
N ASP A 57 4.34 4.24 0.91
CA ASP A 57 3.80 5.56 1.20
C ASP A 57 4.92 6.57 1.47
N GLY A 58 5.92 6.19 2.27
CA GLY A 58 7.11 7.00 2.53
C GLY A 58 7.88 7.34 1.26
N PHE A 59 8.09 6.37 0.37
CA PHE A 59 8.72 6.57 -0.93
C PHE A 59 7.93 7.55 -1.80
N SER A 60 6.61 7.36 -1.90
CA SER A 60 5.72 8.23 -2.68
C SER A 60 5.77 9.69 -2.21
N ARG A 61 5.82 9.91 -0.88
CA ARG A 61 5.98 11.25 -0.29
C ARG A 61 7.32 11.88 -0.64
N ARG A 62 8.42 11.12 -0.52
CA ARG A 62 9.77 11.60 -0.88
C ARG A 62 9.87 11.95 -2.36
N MET A 63 9.30 11.12 -3.22
CA MET A 63 9.31 11.36 -4.66
C MET A 63 8.51 12.62 -5.04
N ARG A 64 7.42 12.89 -4.33
CA ARG A 64 6.68 14.16 -4.47
C ARG A 64 7.53 15.36 -4.06
N SER A 65 8.24 15.28 -2.92
CA SER A 65 9.14 16.34 -2.47
C SER A 65 10.29 16.58 -3.45
N ALA A 66 10.92 15.51 -3.95
CA ALA A 66 12.00 15.61 -4.94
C ALA A 66 11.54 16.30 -6.23
N ARG A 67 10.31 16.04 -6.70
CA ARG A 67 9.73 16.74 -7.85
C ARG A 67 9.59 18.25 -7.59
N TRP A 68 9.12 18.64 -6.41
CA TRP A 68 9.05 20.06 -6.04
C TRP A 68 10.44 20.69 -5.99
N SER A 69 11.41 20.04 -5.36
CA SER A 69 12.79 20.53 -5.32
C SER A 69 13.40 20.67 -6.72
N ALA A 70 13.12 19.75 -7.64
CA ALA A 70 13.56 19.84 -9.03
C ALA A 70 12.94 21.04 -9.75
N LEU A 71 11.64 21.29 -9.57
CA LEU A 71 10.96 22.46 -10.13
C LEU A 71 11.53 23.77 -9.59
N PHE A 72 11.77 23.86 -8.28
CA PHE A 72 12.40 25.04 -7.68
C PHE A 72 13.82 25.25 -8.20
N GLY A 73 14.63 24.19 -8.28
CA GLY A 73 15.98 24.26 -8.84
C GLY A 73 15.98 24.75 -10.29
N LEU A 74 15.04 24.25 -11.11
CA LEU A 74 14.88 24.69 -12.50
C LEU A 74 14.50 26.17 -12.58
N LEU A 75 13.56 26.63 -11.74
CA LEU A 75 13.14 28.03 -11.71
C LEU A 75 14.28 28.98 -11.31
N ILE A 76 15.06 28.62 -10.29
CA ILE A 76 16.25 29.38 -9.86
C ILE A 76 17.28 29.42 -10.98
N PHE A 77 17.52 28.29 -11.66
CA PHE A 77 18.44 28.22 -12.78
C PHE A 77 18.03 29.17 -13.91
N PHE A 78 16.75 29.18 -14.31
CA PHE A 78 16.25 30.10 -15.33
C PHE A 78 16.41 31.57 -14.94
N ILE A 79 16.10 31.93 -13.69
CA ILE A 79 16.27 33.31 -13.21
C ILE A 79 17.75 33.72 -13.27
N GLY A 80 18.65 32.89 -12.74
CA GLY A 80 20.09 33.16 -12.76
C GLY A 80 20.63 33.27 -14.18
N PHE A 81 20.19 32.39 -15.08
CA PHE A 81 20.56 32.44 -16.49
C PHE A 81 20.10 33.72 -17.19
N LEU A 82 18.86 34.17 -16.94
CA LEU A 82 18.34 35.42 -17.49
C LEU A 82 19.15 36.63 -16.98
N LEU A 83 19.44 36.69 -15.68
CA LEU A 83 20.26 37.77 -15.10
C LEU A 83 21.65 37.83 -15.73
N PHE A 84 22.30 36.68 -15.90
CA PHE A 84 23.60 36.59 -16.58
C PHE A 84 23.52 37.10 -18.03
N LEU A 85 22.49 36.71 -18.79
CA LEU A 85 22.29 37.22 -20.15
C LEU A 85 22.08 38.73 -20.17
N PHE A 86 21.31 39.29 -19.23
CA PHE A 86 21.12 40.73 -19.12
C PHE A 86 22.43 41.46 -18.82
N GLU A 87 23.26 40.95 -17.91
CA GLU A 87 24.55 41.58 -17.58
C GLU A 87 25.57 41.49 -18.72
N VAL A 88 25.55 40.40 -19.51
CA VAL A 88 26.51 40.20 -20.60
C VAL A 88 26.10 40.93 -21.88
N ILE A 89 24.80 41.07 -22.14
CA ILE A 89 24.28 41.63 -23.41
C ILE A 89 24.02 43.14 -23.31
N LEU A 90 23.62 43.65 -22.13
CA LEU A 90 23.29 45.06 -21.90
C LEU A 90 24.49 45.83 -21.34
#